data_AF-A0A838QRU6-F1
#
_entry.id   AF-A0A838QRU6-F1
#
_cell.length_a   1.000
_cell.length_b   1.000
_cell.length_c   1.000
_cell.angle_alpha   90.00
_cell.angle_beta   90.00
_cell.angle_gamma   90.00
#
_symmetry.space_group_name_H-M   'P 1'
#
loop_
_entity.id
_entity.type
_entity.pdbx_description
1 polymer ?
#
loop_
_entity_poly.entity_id
_entity_poly.type
_entity_poly.pdbx_seq_one_letter_code
_entity_poly.pdbx_strand_id
1 'polypeptide(L)'
;MRYALLLLGVLTAAAAPLSGQTPRGAVRAEPIDRRALPPRAPSLQASIGYTRIEFDVNRPLAQAKGGSVPLTVKYNGGGDVASVQVPGSLSYPLGAHSGSFEQTLPNADIRALMKGDEAAILSRCTSTLDYNKVASINTVHDAQPPVTVNGPDGAVVASITVPYQLGLTCTR
;
A
#
# COMPACT_ATOMS: atom_id res chain seq x y z
N MET A 1 -39.26 -90.02 21.66
CA MET A 1 -39.71 -89.85 20.26
C MET A 1 -38.65 -89.09 19.49
N ARG A 2 -38.26 -89.64 18.34
CA ARG A 2 -37.88 -88.93 17.09
C ARG A 2 -36.48 -88.28 16.95
N TYR A 3 -35.69 -88.92 16.07
CA TYR A 3 -34.65 -88.48 15.11
C TYR A 3 -33.36 -87.82 15.68
N ALA A 4 -32.13 -88.35 15.46
CA ALA A 4 -31.39 -88.62 14.21
C ALA A 4 -31.19 -87.31 13.39
N LEU A 5 -30.05 -86.95 12.79
CA LEU A 5 -28.82 -87.64 12.41
C LEU A 5 -27.84 -86.55 11.88
N LEU A 6 -26.54 -86.76 12.07
CA LEU A 6 -25.41 -86.47 11.15
C LEU A 6 -25.35 -85.14 10.36
N LEU A 7 -24.21 -84.43 10.48
CA LEU A 7 -23.20 -84.40 9.41
C LEU A 7 -21.92 -83.62 9.82
N LEU A 8 -20.79 -84.31 9.67
CA LEU A 8 -19.45 -83.73 9.57
C LEU A 8 -19.37 -82.77 8.37
N GLY A 9 -18.68 -81.64 8.55
CA GLY A 9 -18.32 -80.71 7.47
C GLY A 9 -16.93 -80.14 7.72
N VAL A 10 -16.03 -80.41 6.78
CA VAL A 10 -14.58 -80.16 6.76
C VAL A 10 -14.24 -78.65 6.58
N LEU A 11 -13.07 -78.25 7.11
CA LEU A 11 -12.45 -76.92 6.97
C LEU A 11 -12.27 -76.48 5.50
N THR A 12 -12.34 -75.17 5.25
CA THR A 12 -11.36 -74.41 4.44
C THR A 12 -11.53 -72.90 4.62
N ALA A 13 -10.41 -72.21 4.80
CA ALA A 13 -10.28 -70.76 4.78
C ALA A 13 -10.19 -70.25 3.33
N ALA A 14 -10.74 -69.07 3.04
CA ALA A 14 -10.12 -68.09 2.13
C ALA A 14 -10.97 -66.81 1.98
N ALA A 15 -10.26 -65.68 2.13
CA ALA A 15 -10.41 -64.39 1.45
C ALA A 15 -11.75 -63.62 1.52
N ALA A 16 -11.69 -62.50 2.23
CA ALA A 16 -12.62 -61.38 2.10
C ALA A 16 -12.65 -60.85 0.65
N PRO A 17 -13.82 -60.48 0.09
CA PRO A 17 -13.86 -59.77 -1.17
C PRO A 17 -13.44 -58.30 -0.96
N LEU A 18 -12.45 -57.89 -1.74
CA LEU A 18 -11.99 -56.51 -1.86
C LEU A 18 -13.13 -55.57 -2.26
N SER A 19 -13.14 -54.43 -1.58
CA SER A 19 -13.78 -53.15 -1.89
C SER A 19 -14.31 -52.99 -3.31
N GLY A 20 -15.62 -52.78 -3.41
CA GLY A 20 -16.29 -52.34 -4.62
C GLY A 20 -15.66 -51.06 -5.16
N GLN A 21 -15.16 -51.14 -6.39
CA GLN A 21 -14.81 -49.96 -7.19
C GLN A 21 -16.10 -49.16 -7.47
N THR A 22 -16.20 -47.99 -6.87
CA THR A 22 -17.19 -46.99 -7.24
C THR A 22 -16.84 -46.47 -8.65
N PRO A 23 -17.76 -46.50 -9.63
CA PRO A 23 -17.49 -45.91 -10.94
C PRO A 23 -17.30 -44.40 -10.77
N ARG A 24 -16.11 -43.90 -11.13
CA ARG A 24 -15.86 -42.46 -11.28
C ARG A 24 -16.76 -41.95 -12.41
N GLY A 25 -17.90 -41.38 -12.04
CA GLY A 25 -18.69 -40.56 -12.95
C GLY A 25 -17.78 -39.47 -13.50
N ALA A 26 -17.68 -39.40 -14.83
CA ALA A 26 -16.98 -38.31 -15.50
C ALA A 26 -17.66 -37.00 -15.10
N VAL A 27 -17.00 -36.20 -14.26
CA VAL A 27 -17.43 -34.84 -13.96
C VAL A 27 -17.33 -34.07 -15.28
N ARG A 28 -18.49 -33.84 -15.89
CA ARG A 28 -18.62 -32.94 -17.03
C ARG A 28 -18.17 -31.57 -16.54
N ALA A 29 -17.04 -31.08 -17.05
CA ALA A 29 -16.58 -29.74 -16.74
C ALA A 29 -17.66 -28.76 -17.22
N GLU A 30 -18.33 -28.09 -16.30
CA GLU A 30 -19.21 -26.99 -16.64
C GLU A 30 -18.38 -25.91 -17.36
N PRO A 31 -18.89 -25.29 -18.44
CA PRO A 31 -18.22 -24.16 -19.06
C PRO A 31 -18.02 -23.10 -18.00
N ILE A 32 -16.77 -22.70 -17.72
CA ILE A 32 -16.48 -21.57 -16.85
C ILE A 32 -17.12 -20.35 -17.52
N ASP A 33 -18.27 -19.93 -16.99
CA ASP A 33 -18.92 -18.69 -17.36
C ASP A 33 -17.93 -17.58 -16.99
N ARG A 34 -17.27 -16.99 -18.00
CA ARG A 34 -16.36 -15.84 -17.85
C ARG A 34 -17.18 -14.57 -17.57
N ARG A 35 -18.16 -14.66 -16.66
CA ARG A 35 -18.84 -13.49 -16.12
C ARG A 35 -17.76 -12.56 -15.59
N ALA A 36 -17.83 -11.34 -16.10
CA ALA A 36 -16.91 -10.25 -15.82
C ALA A 36 -16.44 -10.30 -14.37
N LEU A 37 -15.12 -10.27 -14.17
CA LEU A 37 -14.57 -10.02 -12.84
C LEU A 37 -15.33 -8.84 -12.23
N PRO A 38 -15.74 -8.92 -10.95
CA PRO A 38 -16.39 -7.80 -10.30
C PRO A 38 -15.52 -6.54 -10.49
N PRO A 39 -16.13 -5.37 -10.76
CA PRO A 39 -15.36 -4.15 -10.96
C PRO A 39 -14.42 -3.97 -9.77
N ARG A 40 -13.13 -3.85 -10.06
CA ARG A 40 -12.10 -3.70 -9.04
C ARG A 40 -12.45 -2.46 -8.22
N ALA A 41 -12.51 -2.60 -6.89
CA ALA A 41 -12.78 -1.45 -6.02
C ALA A 41 -11.77 -0.32 -6.32
N PRO A 42 -12.21 0.96 -6.30
CA PRO A 42 -11.32 2.08 -6.54
C PRO A 42 -10.15 1.99 -5.55
N SER A 43 -8.94 2.11 -6.07
CA SER A 43 -7.72 2.07 -5.27
C SER A 43 -6.83 3.25 -5.63
N LEU A 44 -6.20 3.81 -4.61
CA LEU A 44 -5.19 4.85 -4.74
C LEU A 44 -3.85 4.28 -4.29
N GLN A 45 -2.82 4.52 -5.09
CA GLN A 45 -1.43 4.28 -4.73
C GLN A 45 -0.67 5.58 -4.99
N ALA A 46 0.29 5.90 -4.13
CA ALA A 46 1.15 7.04 -4.32
C ALA A 46 2.56 6.74 -3.81
N SER A 47 3.55 7.35 -4.44
CA SER A 47 4.95 7.31 -4.02
C SER A 47 5.56 8.71 -4.10
N ILE A 48 6.31 9.07 -3.05
CA ILE A 48 7.00 10.35 -2.93
C ILE A 48 8.49 10.07 -3.13
N GLY A 49 9.12 10.75 -4.09
CA GLY A 49 10.54 10.62 -4.38
C GLY A 49 11.41 11.10 -3.22
N TYR A 50 12.59 10.48 -3.08
CA TYR A 50 13.56 10.88 -2.07
C TYR A 50 14.17 12.25 -2.38
N THR A 51 14.37 13.05 -1.34
CA THR A 51 15.23 14.23 -1.42
C THR A 51 15.94 14.46 -0.09
N ARG A 52 16.98 15.29 -0.13
CA ARG A 52 17.70 15.76 1.04
C ARG A 52 17.56 17.27 1.15
N ILE A 53 17.17 17.74 2.34
CA ILE A 53 16.94 19.14 2.63
C ILE A 53 17.88 19.59 3.74
N GLU A 54 18.36 20.82 3.63
CA GLU A 54 19.12 21.47 4.69
C GLU A 54 18.15 22.07 5.72
N PHE A 55 18.30 21.66 6.99
CA PHE A 55 17.50 22.13 8.12
C PHE A 55 18.42 22.83 9.13
N ASP A 56 18.25 24.13 9.29
CA ASP A 56 18.97 24.95 10.26
C ASP A 56 18.11 25.10 11.52
N VAL A 57 18.61 24.63 12.67
CA VAL A 57 17.85 24.66 13.94
C VAL A 57 17.61 26.08 14.47
N ASN A 58 18.37 27.06 13.99
CA ASN A 58 18.29 28.46 14.39
C ASN A 58 17.48 29.32 13.41
N ARG A 59 17.02 28.76 12.28
CA ARG A 59 16.23 29.49 11.27
C ARG A 59 14.86 28.86 11.04
N PRO A 60 13.84 29.67 10.68
CA PRO A 60 12.52 29.15 10.34
C PRO A 60 12.55 28.23 9.11
N LEU A 61 11.75 27.16 9.12
CA LEU A 61 11.56 26.21 8.01
C LEU A 61 11.23 26.87 6.66
N ALA A 62 10.65 28.07 6.67
CA ALA A 62 10.38 28.84 5.46
C ALA A 62 11.64 29.10 4.61
N GLN A 63 12.84 29.01 5.20
CA GLN A 63 14.13 29.19 4.53
C GLN A 63 14.84 27.88 4.16
N ALA A 64 14.23 26.71 4.42
CA ALA A 64 14.83 25.41 4.08
C ALA A 64 15.06 25.29 2.56
N LYS A 65 16.26 24.83 2.18
CA LYS A 65 16.69 24.67 0.78
C LYS A 65 16.61 23.21 0.34
N GLY A 66 16.10 23.00 -0.89
CA GLY A 66 15.70 21.67 -1.35
C GLY A 66 14.25 21.42 -0.91
N GLY A 67 13.41 20.89 -1.79
CA GLY A 67 11.98 20.81 -1.48
C GLY A 67 11.12 20.22 -2.58
N SER A 68 11.61 20.18 -3.83
CA SER A 68 10.86 19.58 -4.92
C SER A 68 11.24 18.10 -5.08
N VAL A 69 10.22 17.24 -5.12
CA VAL A 69 10.37 15.80 -5.40
C VAL A 69 9.37 15.34 -6.45
N PRO A 70 9.67 14.25 -7.18
CA PRO A 70 8.65 13.61 -7.99
C PRO A 70 7.60 12.95 -7.09
N LEU A 71 6.32 13.19 -7.35
CA LEU A 71 5.17 12.52 -6.73
C LEU A 71 4.46 11.69 -7.81
N THR A 72 4.48 10.37 -7.68
CA THR A 72 3.71 9.49 -8.57
C THR A 72 2.41 9.10 -7.90
N VAL A 73 1.30 9.23 -8.62
CA VAL A 73 -0.02 8.82 -8.16
C VAL A 73 -0.65 7.89 -9.19
N LYS A 74 -1.20 6.79 -8.72
CA LYS A 74 -1.95 5.82 -9.50
C LYS A 74 -3.33 5.63 -8.90
N TYR A 75 -4.35 6.00 -9.65
CA TYR A 75 -5.74 5.87 -9.24
C TYR A 75 -6.46 4.90 -10.19
N ASN A 76 -7.14 3.89 -9.64
CA ASN A 76 -7.88 2.90 -10.42
C ASN A 76 -9.39 2.96 -10.12
N GLY A 77 -9.98 4.15 -10.08
CA GLY A 77 -11.42 4.33 -9.89
C GLY A 77 -12.14 4.82 -11.14
N GLY A 78 -13.47 4.74 -11.11
CA GLY A 78 -14.35 5.30 -12.15
C GLY A 78 -14.96 6.60 -11.64
N GLY A 79 -14.31 7.73 -11.92
CA GLY A 79 -14.76 9.06 -11.55
C GLY A 79 -13.85 10.13 -12.12
N ASP A 80 -14.34 11.36 -12.18
CA ASP A 80 -13.55 12.50 -12.62
C ASP A 80 -12.64 12.98 -11.49
N VAL A 81 -11.37 13.14 -11.81
CA VAL A 81 -10.34 13.63 -10.89
C VAL A 81 -9.77 14.93 -11.45
N ALA A 82 -9.59 15.93 -10.57
CA ALA A 82 -9.07 17.24 -10.94
C ALA A 82 -7.70 17.54 -10.32
N SER A 83 -7.41 17.03 -9.12
CA SER A 83 -6.17 17.37 -8.42
C SER A 83 -5.68 16.31 -7.44
N VAL A 84 -4.38 16.37 -7.14
CA VAL A 84 -3.76 15.67 -6.00
C VAL A 84 -3.39 16.70 -4.95
N GLN A 85 -3.61 16.36 -3.69
CA GLN A 85 -3.19 17.18 -2.54
C GLN A 85 -2.28 16.38 -1.62
N VAL A 86 -1.17 17.03 -1.24
CA VAL A 86 -0.27 16.61 -0.17
C VAL A 86 -0.41 17.63 0.97
N PRO A 87 -0.40 17.21 2.25
CA PRO A 87 -0.61 18.05 3.41
C PRO A 87 0.25 19.30 3.41
N GLY A 88 -0.42 20.44 3.57
CA GLY A 88 0.16 21.78 3.65
C GLY A 88 0.88 22.28 2.39
N SER A 89 1.02 21.47 1.33
CA SER A 89 1.65 21.87 0.07
C SER A 89 0.71 21.61 -1.10
N LEU A 90 0.15 22.72 -1.59
CA LEU A 90 -0.25 22.94 -2.98
C LEU A 90 -1.10 21.83 -3.62
N SER A 91 -2.36 22.16 -3.90
CA SER A 91 -3.18 21.35 -4.81
C SER A 91 -2.52 21.31 -6.19
N TYR A 92 -2.07 20.13 -6.62
CA TYR A 92 -1.49 19.93 -7.94
C TYR A 92 -2.60 19.59 -8.94
N PRO A 93 -2.89 20.45 -9.93
CA PRO A 93 -3.88 20.15 -10.95
C PRO A 93 -3.36 18.97 -11.79
N LEU A 94 -4.17 17.92 -11.90
CA LEU A 94 -3.85 16.78 -12.74
C LEU A 94 -4.36 16.95 -14.19
N GLY A 95 -5.21 17.95 -14.43
CA GLY A 95 -6.04 18.01 -15.63
C GLY A 95 -7.30 17.14 -15.45
N ALA A 96 -8.23 17.19 -16.41
CA ALA A 96 -9.43 16.38 -16.36
C ALA A 96 -9.08 14.92 -16.70
N HIS A 97 -9.07 14.04 -15.69
CA HIS A 97 -8.94 12.60 -15.87
C HIS A 97 -10.28 11.94 -15.64
N SER A 98 -10.79 11.25 -16.67
CA SER A 98 -11.95 10.36 -16.55
C SER A 98 -11.44 8.91 -16.41
N GLY A 99 -11.62 8.30 -15.24
CA GLY A 99 -11.25 6.91 -15.01
C GLY A 99 -9.84 6.70 -14.45
N SER A 100 -9.25 5.53 -14.72
CA SER A 100 -7.95 5.16 -14.16
C SER A 100 -6.80 5.93 -14.79
N PHE A 101 -5.86 6.41 -13.97
CA PHE A 101 -4.66 7.10 -14.44
C PHE A 101 -3.43 6.76 -13.60
N GLU A 102 -2.26 7.02 -14.19
CA GLU A 102 -0.97 7.05 -13.51
C GLU A 102 -0.22 8.30 -13.97
N GLN A 103 0.16 9.16 -13.04
CA GLN A 103 0.82 10.43 -13.34
C GLN A 103 1.94 10.71 -12.35
N THR A 104 3.07 11.20 -12.87
CA THR A 104 4.18 11.71 -12.06
C THR A 104 4.24 13.22 -12.16
N LEU A 105 4.13 13.89 -11.02
CA LEU A 105 4.30 15.32 -10.86
C LEU A 105 5.77 15.59 -10.48
N PRO A 106 6.59 16.23 -11.34
CA PRO A 106 8.04 16.27 -11.14
C PRO A 106 8.50 17.19 -9.99
N ASN A 107 7.69 18.18 -9.60
CA ASN A 107 8.10 19.26 -8.71
C ASN A 107 7.14 19.43 -7.52
N ALA A 108 6.79 18.35 -6.83
CA ALA A 108 5.98 18.45 -5.62
C ALA A 108 6.81 19.06 -4.48
N ASP A 109 6.35 20.18 -3.92
CA ASP A 109 6.96 20.83 -2.77
C ASP A 109 6.65 20.06 -1.49
N ILE A 110 7.68 19.53 -0.85
CA ILE A 110 7.58 18.75 0.39
C ILE A 110 7.85 19.58 1.65
N ARG A 111 8.11 20.88 1.54
CA ARG A 111 8.31 21.75 2.71
C ARG A 111 7.12 21.76 3.66
N ALA A 112 5.94 21.44 3.15
CA ALA A 112 4.77 21.30 3.98
C ALA A 112 4.72 20.01 4.80
N LEU A 113 5.33 18.93 4.31
CA LEU A 113 5.59 17.73 5.13
C LEU A 113 6.47 18.13 6.32
N MET A 114 7.50 18.94 6.07
CA MET A 114 8.36 19.45 7.13
C MET A 114 7.60 20.35 8.11
N LYS A 115 6.64 21.15 7.63
CA LYS A 115 5.84 22.02 8.50
C LYS A 115 4.94 21.23 9.44
N GLY A 116 4.33 20.14 8.96
CA GLY A 116 3.53 19.25 9.81
C GLY A 116 4.37 18.57 10.89
N ASP A 117 5.60 18.20 10.55
CA ASP A 117 6.51 17.46 11.42
C ASP A 117 7.60 18.34 12.07
N GLU A 118 7.46 19.67 12.01
CA GLU A 118 8.54 20.63 12.33
C GLU A 118 9.12 20.40 13.72
N ALA A 119 8.26 20.22 14.72
CA ALA A 119 8.68 19.98 16.10
C ALA A 119 9.45 18.66 16.25
N ALA A 120 9.05 17.61 15.53
CA ALA A 120 9.73 16.32 15.56
C ALA A 120 11.09 16.39 14.87
N ILE A 121 11.16 17.06 13.72
CA ILE A 121 12.40 17.31 12.98
C ILE A 121 13.36 18.16 13.82
N LEU A 122 12.89 19.24 14.42
CA LEU A 122 13.70 20.11 15.29
C LEU A 122 14.28 19.34 16.48
N SER A 123 13.44 18.55 17.17
CA SER A 123 13.88 17.72 18.30
C SER A 123 14.94 16.71 17.87
N ARG A 124 14.73 16.02 16.74
CA ARG A 124 15.71 15.08 16.17
C ARG A 124 17.01 15.78 15.78
N CYS A 125 16.96 16.89 15.06
CA CYS A 125 18.16 17.62 14.64
C CYS A 125 18.96 18.13 15.84
N THR A 126 18.28 18.77 16.81
CA THR A 126 18.93 19.32 18.00
C THR A 126 19.58 18.21 18.83
N SER A 127 18.85 17.15 19.16
CA SER A 127 19.39 16.03 19.94
C SER A 127 20.57 15.34 19.24
N THR A 128 20.50 15.17 17.91
CA THR A 128 21.57 14.52 17.16
C THR A 128 22.84 15.39 17.11
N LEU A 129 22.70 16.70 16.87
CA LEU A 129 23.82 17.65 16.89
C LEU A 129 24.46 17.72 18.29
N ASP A 130 23.63 17.78 19.34
CA ASP A 130 24.08 17.88 20.73
C ASP A 130 24.77 16.61 21.23
N TYR A 131 24.28 15.43 20.83
CA TYR A 131 24.89 14.15 21.17
C TYR A 131 26.28 14.01 20.51
N ASN A 132 26.37 14.32 19.23
CA ASN A 132 27.61 14.15 18.46
C ASN A 132 28.62 15.30 18.65
N LYS A 133 28.21 16.41 19.27
CA LYS A 133 29.05 17.62 19.47
C LYS A 133 29.57 18.21 18.15
N VAL A 134 28.75 18.16 17.10
CA VAL A 134 29.07 18.67 15.76
C VAL A 134 28.15 19.83 15.37
N ALA A 135 28.61 20.68 14.45
CA ALA A 135 27.81 21.79 13.91
C ALA A 135 26.91 21.38 12.74
N SER A 136 27.18 20.22 12.10
CA SER A 136 26.41 19.71 10.97
C SER A 136 26.41 18.19 10.97
N ILE A 137 25.26 17.58 10.66
CA ILE A 137 25.14 16.13 10.52
C ILE A 137 24.05 15.74 9.53
N ASN A 138 24.29 14.67 8.78
CA ASN A 138 23.27 14.06 7.93
C ASN A 138 22.45 13.04 8.75
N THR A 139 21.13 13.13 8.65
CA THR A 139 20.18 12.21 9.29
C THR A 139 18.99 11.97 8.35
N VAL A 140 18.05 11.15 8.81
CA VAL A 140 16.80 10.88 8.12
C VAL A 140 15.62 11.14 9.06
N HIS A 141 14.49 11.53 8.49
CA HIS A 141 13.20 11.65 9.18
C HIS A 141 12.16 10.85 8.41
N ASP A 142 11.53 9.91 9.09
CA ASP A 142 10.47 9.10 8.51
C ASP A 142 9.12 9.76 8.79
N ALA A 143 8.28 9.88 7.77
CA ALA A 143 6.97 10.50 7.83
C ALA A 143 5.92 9.62 7.13
N GLN A 144 4.67 9.80 7.52
CA GLN A 144 3.53 9.11 6.91
C GLN A 144 2.42 10.10 6.58
N PRO A 145 2.63 11.01 5.61
CA PRO A 145 1.60 11.95 5.22
C PRO A 145 0.45 11.27 4.47
N PRO A 146 -0.80 11.73 4.68
CA PRO A 146 -1.88 11.40 3.76
C PRO A 146 -1.64 12.05 2.40
N VAL A 147 -2.05 11.39 1.32
CA VAL A 147 -2.12 11.90 -0.04
C VAL A 147 -3.54 11.70 -0.50
N THR A 148 -4.16 12.76 -1.00
CA THR A 148 -5.56 12.75 -1.41
C THR A 148 -5.69 13.07 -2.88
N VAL A 149 -6.70 12.49 -3.49
CA VAL A 149 -7.12 12.79 -4.86
C VAL A 149 -8.52 13.38 -4.79
N ASN A 150 -8.71 14.53 -5.43
CA ASN A 150 -9.94 15.30 -5.30
C ASN A 150 -10.65 15.43 -6.65
N GLY A 151 -11.96 15.43 -6.59
CA GLY A 151 -12.84 15.65 -7.73
C GLY A 151 -12.89 17.14 -8.15
N PRO A 152 -13.59 17.46 -9.25
CA PRO A 152 -13.78 18.83 -9.73
C PRO A 152 -14.51 19.75 -8.73
N ASP A 153 -15.33 19.16 -7.86
CA ASP A 153 -16.05 19.81 -6.77
C ASP A 153 -15.17 20.06 -5.52
N GLY A 154 -13.92 19.59 -5.56
CA GLY A 154 -12.97 19.66 -4.45
C GLY A 154 -13.17 18.56 -3.40
N ALA A 155 -14.14 17.66 -3.56
CA ALA A 155 -14.37 16.56 -2.63
C ALA A 155 -13.24 15.53 -2.73
N VAL A 156 -12.85 14.95 -1.59
CA VAL A 156 -11.86 13.86 -1.56
C VAL A 156 -12.50 12.59 -2.12
N VAL A 157 -11.99 12.14 -3.25
CA VAL A 157 -12.45 10.93 -3.95
C VAL A 157 -11.72 9.69 -3.44
N ALA A 158 -10.45 9.83 -3.07
CA ALA A 158 -9.66 8.78 -2.43
C ALA A 158 -8.53 9.37 -1.58
N SER A 159 -8.09 8.61 -0.59
CA SER A 159 -6.98 8.95 0.31
C SER A 159 -6.11 7.74 0.57
N ILE A 160 -4.81 7.95 0.69
CA ILE A 160 -3.84 6.94 1.14
C ILE A 160 -2.78 7.59 2.01
N THR A 161 -2.23 6.86 2.96
CA THR A 161 -1.03 7.31 3.70
C THR A 161 0.22 6.74 3.03
N VAL A 162 1.18 7.60 2.72
CA VAL A 162 2.40 7.21 2.01
C VAL A 162 3.58 7.23 2.96
N PRO A 163 4.26 6.09 3.20
CA PRO A 163 5.52 6.12 3.94
C PRO A 163 6.55 6.89 3.13
N TYR A 164 7.19 7.85 3.77
CA TYR A 164 8.16 8.74 3.16
C TYR A 164 9.39 8.88 4.06
N GLN A 165 10.58 8.83 3.47
CA GLN A 165 11.82 9.12 4.18
C GLN A 165 12.42 10.41 3.63
N LEU A 166 12.53 11.41 4.50
CA LEU A 166 13.17 12.68 4.23
C LEU A 166 14.64 12.64 4.63
N GLY A 167 15.54 12.87 3.69
CA GLY A 167 16.93 13.14 4.03
C GLY A 167 17.06 14.54 4.65
N LEU A 168 17.81 14.64 5.75
CA LEU A 168 18.05 15.90 6.43
C LEU A 168 19.55 16.15 6.58
N THR A 169 19.99 17.36 6.30
CA THR A 169 21.28 17.88 6.75
C THR A 169 20.97 18.89 7.84
N CYS A 170 21.09 18.47 9.10
CA CYS A 170 20.85 19.33 10.26
C CYS A 170 22.08 20.22 10.48
N THR A 171 21.87 21.52 10.67
CA THR A 171 22.92 22.52 10.93
C THR A 171 22.55 23.44 12.09
N ARG A 172 23.55 24.07 12.70
CA ARG A 172 23.41 25.17 13.67
C ARG A 172 23.76 26.51 13.04
#